data_AF-A0A330LP16-F1
#
_entry.id   AF-A0A330LP16-F1
#
_cell.length_a   1.000
_cell.length_b   1.000
_cell.length_c   1.000
_cell.angle_alpha   90.00
_cell.angle_beta   90.00
_cell.angle_gamma   90.00
#
_symmetry.space_group_name_H-M   'P 1'
#
loop_
_entity.id
_entity.type
_entity.pdbx_description
1 polymer ?
#
loop_
_entity_poly.entity_id
_entity_poly.type
_entity_poly.pdbx_seq_one_letter_code
_entity_poly.pdbx_strand_id
1 'polypeptide(L)'
;MTYTMIERKARISNIQKYNMYDGPGIRTLVFFKGCPLRCVWCSNPEGQKYHHQILFKENLCTQCRMCVDVCPTDTHYLDPVTFEHKVKDTDCTGCGKCVDVCPTNALAVTGEDKSITELLEIIEEDRHFYHTGGGVTLGGGEVLMQPEAAINLLAMCKYSGINTAIETCGYAKREVIVGVAEHTDLFLYDVKHMIPEEHHRVTGVRNELILDNLKWLLDNKHNVKIRIPLIKGVNDSEENLRLLLEFLSPYKDFKNLKGIDLLPYHKMGVHKYNQLGWKYPFDDAQKFTQEELVKVESYLQGHGIDVAVIAH
;
A
#
# COMPACT_ATOMS: atom_id res chain seq x y z
N MET A 1 18.03 11.56 35.99
CA MET A 1 17.27 10.40 35.50
C MET A 1 17.17 10.55 33.99
N THR A 2 17.98 9.80 33.25
CA THR A 2 17.86 9.73 31.78
C THR A 2 16.64 8.88 31.48
N TYR A 3 15.53 9.53 31.14
CA TYR A 3 14.40 8.83 30.54
C TYR A 3 14.87 8.30 29.19
N THR A 4 15.05 6.99 29.08
CA THR A 4 15.19 6.32 27.80
C THR A 4 13.85 6.49 27.09
N MET A 5 13.76 7.45 26.17
CA MET A 5 12.63 7.50 25.23
C MET A 5 12.69 6.21 24.41
N ILE A 6 11.68 5.36 24.55
CA ILE A 6 11.54 4.18 23.69
C ILE A 6 11.14 4.70 22.31
N GLU A 7 12.12 4.76 21.42
CA GLU A 7 11.90 5.15 20.04
C GLU A 7 11.13 4.05 19.30
N ARG A 8 9.95 4.40 18.79
CA ARG A 8 9.12 3.50 17.98
C ARG A 8 9.77 3.30 16.61
N LYS A 9 9.60 2.11 16.04
CA LYS A 9 10.05 1.78 14.69
C LYS A 9 8.87 1.35 13.83
N ALA A 10 8.94 1.66 12.55
CA ALA A 10 8.08 1.12 11.52
C ALA A 10 8.90 0.21 10.61
N ARG A 11 8.30 -0.89 10.19
CA ARG A 11 8.85 -1.75 9.15
C ARG A 11 8.34 -1.31 7.79
N ILE A 12 9.24 -0.85 6.94
CA ILE A 12 8.90 -0.28 5.65
C ILE A 12 9.50 -1.06 4.48
N SER A 13 8.76 -1.20 3.39
CA SER A 13 9.24 -1.83 2.17
C SER A 13 9.92 -0.85 1.22
N ASN A 14 9.54 0.42 1.26
CA ASN A 14 10.06 1.46 0.38
C ASN A 14 9.74 2.87 0.90
N ILE A 15 10.45 3.88 0.41
CA ILE A 15 10.06 5.29 0.50
C ILE A 15 10.16 5.90 -0.90
N GLN A 16 9.10 6.56 -1.34
CA GLN A 16 9.07 7.23 -2.65
C GLN A 16 8.87 8.72 -2.45
N LYS A 17 9.81 9.50 -2.99
CA LYS A 17 9.76 10.96 -2.95
C LYS A 17 9.07 11.51 -4.20
N TYR A 18 8.54 12.72 -4.09
CA TYR A 18 7.97 13.47 -5.21
C TYR A 18 6.74 12.85 -5.89
N ASN A 19 5.93 12.08 -5.14
CA ASN A 19 4.72 11.45 -5.69
C ASN A 19 3.59 12.45 -5.91
N MET A 20 2.83 12.27 -6.99
CA MET A 20 1.74 13.19 -7.40
C MET A 20 0.36 12.50 -7.46
N TYR A 21 0.30 11.17 -7.34
CA TYR A 21 -0.93 10.38 -7.55
C TYR A 21 -1.58 9.91 -6.25
N ASP A 22 -0.90 10.13 -5.11
CA ASP A 22 -1.21 9.55 -3.81
C ASP A 22 -1.64 10.63 -2.81
N GLY A 23 -2.45 11.56 -3.31
CA GLY A 23 -3.02 12.69 -2.59
C GLY A 23 -2.71 14.03 -3.26
N PRO A 24 -3.25 15.14 -2.73
CA PRO A 24 -3.01 16.47 -3.26
C PRO A 24 -1.54 16.88 -3.14
N GLY A 25 -1.06 17.63 -4.14
CA GLY A 25 0.29 18.19 -4.18
C GLY A 25 1.39 17.13 -4.31
N ILE A 26 2.63 17.56 -4.10
CA ILE A 26 3.78 16.66 -4.07
C ILE A 26 3.87 16.01 -2.70
N ARG A 27 4.04 14.70 -2.66
CA ARG A 27 4.06 13.93 -1.42
C ARG A 27 5.23 12.96 -1.33
N THR A 28 5.66 12.72 -0.10
CA THR A 28 6.59 11.62 0.22
C THR A 28 5.77 10.45 0.75
N LEU A 29 5.90 9.31 0.07
CA LEU A 29 5.19 8.09 0.39
C LEU A 29 6.06 7.15 1.18
N VAL A 30 5.56 6.73 2.34
CA VAL A 30 6.20 5.72 3.19
C VAL A 30 5.42 4.42 3.06
N PHE A 31 6.03 3.40 2.46
CA PHE A 31 5.39 2.11 2.23
C PHE A 31 5.61 1.18 3.42
N PHE A 32 4.57 0.94 4.21
CA PHE A 32 4.58 0.02 5.34
C PHE A 32 4.49 -1.43 4.87
N LYS A 33 5.11 -2.35 5.62
CA LYS A 33 4.94 -3.80 5.44
C LYS A 33 3.79 -4.38 6.27
N GLY A 34 3.33 -5.54 5.80
CA GLY A 34 2.17 -6.25 6.33
C GLY A 34 0.91 -5.78 5.63
N CYS A 35 0.11 -6.71 5.12
CA CYS A 35 -1.24 -6.43 4.65
C CYS A 35 -2.14 -7.61 5.06
N PRO A 36 -3.36 -7.36 5.58
CA PRO A 36 -4.29 -8.46 5.90
C PRO A 36 -4.97 -9.01 4.64
N LEU A 37 -4.92 -8.29 3.52
CA LEU A 37 -5.50 -8.70 2.24
C LEU A 37 -4.48 -9.46 1.37
N ARG A 38 -5.01 -10.25 0.43
CA ARG A 38 -4.32 -11.01 -0.61
C ARG A 38 -4.96 -10.72 -1.96
N CYS A 39 -5.06 -9.44 -2.31
CA CYS A 39 -5.63 -8.99 -3.58
C CYS A 39 -4.93 -9.70 -4.74
N VAL A 40 -5.69 -10.37 -5.62
CA VAL A 40 -5.11 -11.10 -6.77
C VAL A 40 -4.33 -10.17 -7.72
N TRP A 41 -4.65 -8.87 -7.73
CA TRP A 41 -3.97 -7.85 -8.52
C TRP A 41 -2.91 -7.04 -7.76
N CYS A 42 -2.53 -7.42 -6.54
CA CYS A 42 -1.66 -6.62 -5.68
C CYS A 42 -0.36 -6.20 -6.39
N SER A 43 -0.10 -4.88 -6.49
CA SER A 43 1.09 -4.31 -7.15
C SER A 43 2.35 -4.34 -6.27
N ASN A 44 2.19 -4.53 -4.97
CA ASN A 44 3.26 -4.53 -3.96
C ASN A 44 3.24 -5.84 -3.15
N PRO A 45 3.53 -7.01 -3.77
CA PRO A 45 3.53 -8.31 -3.07
C PRO A 45 4.46 -8.35 -1.86
N GLU A 46 5.56 -7.60 -1.89
CA GLU A 46 6.49 -7.43 -0.78
C GLU A 46 5.85 -6.74 0.43
N GLY A 47 4.74 -6.02 0.25
CA GLY A 47 3.97 -5.44 1.34
C GLY A 47 3.05 -6.44 2.05
N GLN A 48 2.80 -7.63 1.50
CA GLN A 48 1.79 -8.56 2.03
C GLN A 48 2.21 -9.21 3.36
N LYS A 49 3.48 -9.60 3.48
CA LYS A 49 4.02 -10.22 4.69
C LYS A 49 4.73 -9.19 5.56
N TYR A 50 4.65 -9.38 6.88
CA TYR A 50 5.27 -8.46 7.84
C TYR A 50 6.76 -8.71 8.02
N HIS A 51 7.23 -9.96 7.97
CA HIS A 51 8.65 -10.27 8.18
C HIS A 51 9.53 -9.77 7.03
N HIS A 52 10.83 -9.65 7.28
CA HIS A 52 11.80 -9.26 6.25
C HIS A 52 11.83 -10.30 5.14
N GLN A 53 11.97 -9.86 3.91
CA GLN A 53 12.15 -10.75 2.76
C GLN A 53 13.29 -10.26 1.90
N ILE A 54 13.75 -11.11 0.98
CA ILE A 54 14.75 -10.75 -0.01
C ILE A 54 14.08 -10.63 -1.37
N LEU A 55 14.29 -9.49 -2.03
CA LEU A 55 14.01 -9.34 -3.45
C LEU A 55 15.25 -9.78 -4.22
N PHE A 56 15.07 -10.78 -5.10
CA PHE A 56 16.15 -11.38 -5.88
C PHE A 56 15.98 -11.15 -7.38
N LYS A 57 16.88 -10.37 -7.96
CA LYS A 57 16.98 -10.14 -9.40
C LYS A 57 17.84 -11.24 -10.02
N GLU A 58 17.22 -12.38 -10.33
CA GLU A 58 17.90 -13.57 -10.84
C GLU A 58 18.77 -13.28 -12.08
N ASN A 59 18.31 -12.40 -12.97
CA ASN A 59 19.02 -11.98 -14.18
C ASN A 59 20.34 -11.21 -13.91
N LEU A 60 20.56 -10.73 -12.69
CA LEU A 60 21.80 -10.07 -12.28
C LEU A 60 22.72 -11.01 -11.48
N CYS A 61 22.26 -12.21 -11.12
CA CYS A 61 23.04 -13.14 -10.32
C CYS A 61 24.14 -13.82 -11.13
N THR A 62 25.38 -13.75 -10.67
CA THR A 62 26.53 -14.43 -11.28
C THR A 62 26.77 -15.83 -10.71
N GLN A 63 25.86 -16.34 -9.87
CA GLN A 63 25.98 -17.65 -9.22
C GLN A 63 27.27 -17.78 -8.37
N CYS A 64 27.79 -16.67 -7.83
CA CYS A 64 29.03 -16.62 -7.04
C CYS A 64 28.92 -17.20 -5.62
N ARG A 65 27.69 -17.40 -5.12
CA ARG A 65 27.35 -18.10 -3.86
C ARG A 65 27.75 -17.40 -2.56
N MET A 66 28.42 -16.26 -2.62
CA MET A 66 28.85 -15.50 -1.43
C MET A 66 27.71 -15.22 -0.43
N CYS A 67 26.49 -14.98 -0.94
CA CYS A 67 25.30 -14.75 -0.11
C CYS A 67 24.83 -15.99 0.68
N VAL A 68 25.09 -17.20 0.18
CA VAL A 68 24.77 -18.46 0.86
C VAL A 68 25.65 -18.60 2.10
N ASP A 69 26.95 -18.33 1.97
CA ASP A 69 27.94 -18.51 3.05
C ASP A 69 27.73 -17.56 4.24
N VAL A 70 27.15 -16.38 4.00
CA VAL A 70 26.95 -15.35 5.05
C VAL A 70 25.54 -15.33 5.63
N CYS A 71 24.60 -16.10 5.08
CA CYS A 71 23.20 -16.07 5.50
C CYS A 71 22.99 -16.83 6.81
N PRO A 72 22.52 -16.18 7.89
CA PRO A 72 22.35 -16.85 9.18
C PRO A 72 21.07 -17.71 9.27
N THR A 73 20.18 -17.64 8.28
CA THR A 73 18.83 -18.24 8.31
C THR A 73 18.57 -19.18 7.14
N ASP A 74 19.61 -19.53 6.38
CA ASP A 74 19.52 -20.35 5.16
C ASP A 74 18.52 -19.80 4.12
N THR A 75 18.20 -18.50 4.14
CA THR A 75 17.32 -17.84 3.16
C THR A 75 17.82 -18.05 1.74
N HIS A 76 19.14 -18.06 1.58
CA HIS A 76 19.85 -18.35 0.33
C HIS A 76 20.32 -19.80 0.35
N TYR A 77 20.07 -20.55 -0.72
CA TYR A 77 20.51 -21.94 -0.84
C TYR A 77 20.87 -22.28 -2.29
N LEU A 78 21.54 -23.42 -2.48
CA LEU A 78 21.78 -24.00 -3.80
C LEU A 78 20.73 -25.06 -4.07
N ASP A 79 20.07 -24.96 -5.23
CA ASP A 79 19.17 -26.00 -5.69
C ASP A 79 19.95 -27.34 -5.82
N PRO A 80 19.45 -28.44 -5.23
CA PRO A 80 20.18 -29.70 -5.20
C PRO A 80 20.30 -30.38 -6.56
N VAL A 81 19.53 -29.94 -7.57
CA VAL A 81 19.52 -30.50 -8.92
C VAL A 81 20.30 -29.60 -9.88
N THR A 82 19.99 -28.30 -9.91
CA THR A 82 20.61 -27.37 -10.87
C THR A 82 21.89 -26.73 -10.35
N PHE A 83 22.16 -26.81 -9.04
CA PHE A 83 23.23 -26.09 -8.35
C PHE A 83 23.16 -24.56 -8.51
N GLU A 84 22.00 -24.04 -8.92
CA GLU A 84 21.74 -22.61 -9.00
C GLU A 84 21.40 -22.05 -7.61
N HIS A 85 21.84 -20.83 -7.37
CA HIS A 85 21.41 -20.03 -6.23
C HIS A 85 19.91 -19.73 -6.32
N LYS A 86 19.19 -20.06 -5.24
CA LYS A 86 17.79 -19.73 -5.05
C LYS A 86 17.58 -19.05 -3.70
N VAL A 87 16.45 -18.36 -3.60
CA VAL A 87 16.00 -17.65 -2.40
C VAL A 87 14.67 -18.23 -1.98
N LYS A 88 14.57 -18.68 -0.73
CA LYS A 88 13.31 -19.15 -0.14
C LYS A 88 12.79 -18.16 0.89
N ASP A 89 11.47 -18.09 0.98
CA ASP A 89 10.80 -17.28 1.99
C ASP A 89 10.88 -17.99 3.35
N THR A 90 11.71 -17.44 4.24
CA THR A 90 12.03 -17.97 5.57
C THR A 90 11.99 -16.82 6.58
N ASP A 91 12.25 -17.09 7.87
CA ASP A 91 12.36 -16.06 8.93
C ASP A 91 13.64 -15.23 8.79
N CYS A 92 13.82 -14.58 7.64
CA CYS A 92 14.93 -13.68 7.37
C CYS A 92 14.99 -12.59 8.45
N THR A 93 16.18 -12.40 9.04
CA THR A 93 16.42 -11.40 10.08
C THR A 93 16.55 -9.98 9.56
N GLY A 94 16.59 -9.79 8.24
CA GLY A 94 16.84 -8.48 7.62
C GLY A 94 18.26 -7.95 7.81
N CYS A 95 19.22 -8.79 8.23
CA CYS A 95 20.57 -8.35 8.62
C CYS A 95 21.45 -7.75 7.51
N GLY A 96 21.03 -7.75 6.24
CA GLY A 96 21.74 -7.09 5.13
C GLY A 96 23.00 -7.79 4.62
N LYS A 97 23.61 -8.73 5.38
CA LYS A 97 24.89 -9.37 5.02
C LYS A 97 24.96 -9.93 3.59
N CYS A 98 23.87 -10.51 3.10
CA CYS A 98 23.80 -11.06 1.75
C CYS A 98 23.81 -9.98 0.65
N VAL A 99 23.26 -8.80 0.94
CA VAL A 99 23.29 -7.62 0.08
C VAL A 99 24.70 -7.06 0.03
N ASP A 100 25.35 -6.91 1.20
CA ASP A 100 26.71 -6.34 1.32
C ASP A 100 27.77 -7.11 0.52
N VAL A 101 27.63 -8.45 0.46
CA VAL A 101 28.57 -9.32 -0.29
C VAL A 101 28.16 -9.55 -1.74
N CYS A 102 27.04 -8.99 -2.21
CA CYS A 102 26.55 -9.24 -3.57
C CYS A 102 27.26 -8.34 -4.58
N PRO A 103 28.15 -8.88 -5.45
CA PRO A 103 28.97 -8.05 -6.34
C PRO A 103 28.16 -7.33 -7.44
N THR A 104 26.93 -7.76 -7.71
CA THR A 104 26.08 -7.25 -8.79
C THR A 104 24.82 -6.53 -8.31
N ASN A 105 24.64 -6.36 -6.99
CA ASN A 105 23.42 -5.79 -6.40
C ASN A 105 22.15 -6.53 -6.85
N ALA A 106 22.24 -7.84 -7.03
CA ALA A 106 21.11 -8.70 -7.38
C ALA A 106 20.14 -8.92 -6.21
N LEU A 107 20.54 -8.58 -4.99
CA LEU A 107 19.78 -8.81 -3.75
C LEU A 107 19.40 -7.48 -3.11
N ALA A 108 18.18 -7.39 -2.60
CA ALA A 108 17.75 -6.29 -1.73
C ALA A 108 16.92 -6.84 -0.56
N VAL A 109 17.12 -6.30 0.63
CA VAL A 109 16.22 -6.56 1.76
C VAL A 109 14.98 -5.69 1.58
N THR A 110 13.80 -6.27 1.76
CA THR A 110 12.54 -5.52 1.87
C THR A 110 11.99 -5.68 3.28
N GLY A 111 11.65 -4.56 3.91
CA GLY A 111 11.21 -4.49 5.30
C GLY A 111 12.24 -3.92 6.24
N GLU A 112 12.89 -2.82 5.87
CA GLU A 112 13.81 -2.15 6.79
C GLU A 112 13.04 -1.59 7.98
N ASP A 113 13.56 -1.80 9.18
CA ASP A 113 13.03 -1.19 10.39
C ASP A 113 13.65 0.20 10.56
N LYS A 114 12.86 1.24 10.31
CA LYS A 114 13.26 2.64 10.52
C LYS A 114 12.57 3.21 11.75
N SER A 115 13.30 3.96 12.55
CA SER A 115 12.71 4.74 13.64
C SER A 115 11.78 5.82 13.11
N ILE A 116 10.88 6.30 13.97
CA ILE A 116 10.03 7.45 13.64
C ILE A 116 10.88 8.70 13.39
N THR A 117 12.00 8.87 14.09
CA THR A 117 12.92 10.01 13.89
C THR A 117 13.57 9.95 12.51
N GLU A 118 14.13 8.79 12.12
CA GLU A 118 14.72 8.59 10.79
C GLU A 118 13.69 8.83 9.67
N LEU A 119 12.45 8.34 9.85
CA LEU A 119 11.39 8.57 8.88
C LEU A 119 11.01 10.05 8.78
N LEU A 120 10.92 10.74 9.91
CA LEU A 120 10.63 12.17 9.94
C LEU A 120 11.74 12.96 9.24
N GLU A 121 13.01 12.65 9.49
CA GLU A 121 14.14 13.28 8.79
C GLU A 121 14.04 13.12 7.26
N ILE A 122 13.75 11.90 6.78
CA ILE A 122 13.59 11.64 5.35
C ILE A 122 12.39 12.41 4.76
N ILE A 123 11.28 12.51 5.50
CA ILE A 123 10.10 13.28 5.09
C ILE A 123 10.41 14.78 5.04
N GLU A 124 11.21 15.29 5.98
CA GLU A 124 11.59 16.70 6.07
C GLU A 124 12.49 17.15 4.92
N GLU A 125 13.29 16.25 4.34
CA GLU A 125 14.12 16.54 3.17
C GLU A 125 13.31 17.12 1.99
N ASP A 126 12.04 16.70 1.85
CA ASP A 126 11.18 17.14 0.74
C ASP A 126 10.24 18.31 1.14
N ARG A 127 10.43 18.91 2.33
CA ARG A 127 9.55 19.99 2.87
C ARG A 127 9.32 21.13 1.88
N HIS A 128 10.35 21.54 1.15
CA HIS A 128 10.27 22.63 0.19
C HIS A 128 9.36 22.33 -1.01
N PHE A 129 8.97 21.08 -1.21
CA PHE A 129 8.07 20.66 -2.29
C PHE A 129 6.62 20.47 -1.82
N TYR A 130 6.37 20.47 -0.51
CA TYR A 130 5.03 20.30 0.08
C TYR A 130 4.17 21.57 -0.04
N HIS A 131 4.02 22.07 -1.26
CA HIS A 131 3.11 23.16 -1.59
C HIS A 131 1.74 22.61 -2.02
N THR A 132 0.72 23.47 -2.06
CA THR A 132 -0.60 23.15 -2.63
C THR A 132 -1.26 21.87 -2.06
N GLY A 133 -1.13 21.65 -0.75
CA GLY A 133 -1.69 20.49 -0.08
C GLY A 133 -0.81 19.24 -0.07
N GLY A 134 0.44 19.34 -0.56
CA GLY A 134 1.47 18.30 -0.45
C GLY A 134 1.89 18.00 0.99
N GLY A 135 2.61 16.90 1.19
CA GLY A 135 3.00 16.42 2.51
C GLY A 135 3.41 14.96 2.53
N VAL A 136 3.01 14.20 3.55
CA VAL A 136 3.32 12.77 3.66
C VAL A 136 2.08 11.92 3.39
N THR A 137 2.25 10.80 2.68
CA THR A 137 1.24 9.73 2.62
C THR A 137 1.83 8.45 3.18
N LEU A 138 1.15 7.85 4.16
CA LEU A 138 1.49 6.50 4.61
C LEU A 138 0.69 5.50 3.78
N GLY A 139 1.33 4.48 3.22
CA GLY A 139 0.67 3.49 2.35
C GLY A 139 1.45 2.19 2.25
N GLY A 140 1.39 1.55 1.09
CA GLY A 140 2.19 0.36 0.75
C GLY A 140 1.46 -0.97 0.92
N GLY A 141 1.67 -1.65 2.05
CA GLY A 141 0.85 -2.78 2.47
C GLY A 141 -0.48 -2.28 3.06
N GLU A 142 -0.70 -2.54 4.33
CA GLU A 142 -1.76 -1.92 5.12
C GLU A 142 -1.12 -1.22 6.33
N VAL A 143 -1.14 0.11 6.30
CA VAL A 143 -0.57 0.98 7.35
C VAL A 143 -1.12 0.61 8.73
N LEU A 144 -2.40 0.23 8.78
CA LEU A 144 -3.10 -0.09 10.03
C LEU A 144 -2.69 -1.43 10.66
N MET A 145 -1.81 -2.21 10.02
CA MET A 145 -1.13 -3.33 10.67
C MET A 145 0.00 -2.90 11.62
N GLN A 146 0.45 -1.64 11.53
CA GLN A 146 1.46 -1.05 12.41
C GLN A 146 0.93 0.24 13.04
N PRO A 147 -0.21 0.17 13.78
CA PRO A 147 -0.98 1.35 14.16
C PRO A 147 -0.19 2.29 15.07
N GLU A 148 0.58 1.76 16.03
CA GLU A 148 1.37 2.59 16.93
C GLU A 148 2.41 3.42 16.17
N ALA A 149 3.13 2.81 15.22
CA ALA A 149 4.14 3.50 14.43
C ALA A 149 3.50 4.55 13.50
N ALA A 150 2.38 4.20 12.85
CA ALA A 150 1.63 5.10 11.99
C ALA A 150 1.11 6.33 12.74
N ILE A 151 0.46 6.13 13.90
CA ILE A 151 -0.06 7.21 14.76
C ILE A 151 1.06 8.16 15.19
N ASN A 152 2.19 7.62 15.67
CA ASN A 152 3.32 8.44 16.10
C ASN A 152 3.91 9.25 14.94
N LEU A 153 4.11 8.64 13.76
CA LEU A 153 4.64 9.35 12.60
C LEU A 153 3.69 10.46 12.14
N LEU A 154 2.39 10.18 12.05
CA LEU A 154 1.39 11.18 11.67
C LEU A 154 1.31 12.33 12.66
N ALA A 155 1.33 12.04 13.96
CA ALA A 155 1.32 13.05 15.01
C ALA A 155 2.54 13.96 14.93
N MET A 156 3.73 13.40 14.70
CA MET A 156 4.97 14.16 14.54
C MET A 156 4.95 15.02 13.27
N CYS A 157 4.50 14.46 12.13
CA CYS A 157 4.33 15.22 10.89
C CYS A 157 3.37 16.40 11.09
N LYS A 158 2.22 16.18 11.73
CA LYS A 158 1.27 17.25 12.05
C LYS A 158 1.87 18.32 12.96
N TYR A 159 2.58 17.91 14.01
CA TYR A 159 3.26 18.84 14.91
C TYR A 159 4.27 19.72 14.16
N SER A 160 4.97 19.16 13.17
CA SER A 160 5.88 19.87 12.27
C SER A 160 5.17 20.65 11.14
N GLY A 161 3.83 20.71 11.14
CA GLY A 161 3.03 21.42 10.14
C GLY A 161 2.98 20.75 8.76
N ILE A 162 3.30 19.46 8.67
CA ILE A 162 3.24 18.68 7.43
C ILE A 162 1.83 18.10 7.27
N ASN A 163 1.23 18.28 6.09
CA ASN A 163 -0.07 17.68 5.78
C ASN A 163 0.04 16.15 5.70
N THR A 164 -0.97 15.46 6.20
CA THR A 164 -0.94 14.01 6.39
C THR A 164 -2.04 13.30 5.61
N ALA A 165 -1.68 12.21 4.95
CA ALA A 165 -2.62 11.30 4.32
C ALA A 165 -2.31 9.85 4.66
N ILE A 166 -3.34 9.00 4.64
CA ILE A 166 -3.22 7.55 4.69
C ILE A 166 -3.85 6.97 3.42
N GLU A 167 -3.16 6.05 2.77
CA GLU A 167 -3.75 5.06 1.85
C GLU A 167 -4.02 3.77 2.62
N THR A 168 -5.28 3.32 2.64
CA THR A 168 -5.69 2.17 3.46
C THR A 168 -6.85 1.41 2.82
N CYS A 169 -6.88 0.08 3.05
CA CYS A 169 -8.08 -0.72 2.82
C CYS A 169 -9.04 -0.72 4.01
N GLY A 170 -8.67 -0.10 5.13
CA GLY A 170 -9.53 0.08 6.29
C GLY A 170 -9.90 -1.21 7.04
N TYR A 171 -9.23 -2.32 6.74
CA TYR A 171 -9.42 -3.58 7.47
C TYR A 171 -8.67 -3.56 8.81
N ALA A 172 -9.26 -2.87 9.78
CA ALA A 172 -8.71 -2.74 11.13
C ALA A 172 -9.83 -2.65 12.18
N LYS A 173 -9.49 -2.86 13.45
CA LYS A 173 -10.44 -2.61 14.55
C LYS A 173 -10.79 -1.11 14.62
N ARG A 174 -11.99 -0.79 15.09
CA ARG A 174 -12.47 0.61 15.14
C ARG A 174 -11.53 1.50 15.94
N GLU A 175 -10.97 1.02 17.06
CA GLU A 175 -10.09 1.82 17.91
C GLU A 175 -8.82 2.28 17.16
N VAL A 176 -8.33 1.45 16.24
CA VAL A 176 -7.20 1.80 15.37
C VAL A 176 -7.59 2.92 14.39
N ILE A 177 -8.77 2.82 13.78
CA ILE A 177 -9.30 3.85 12.87
C ILE A 177 -9.43 5.17 13.60
N VAL A 178 -10.00 5.17 14.82
CA VAL A 178 -10.13 6.38 15.64
C VAL A 178 -8.75 6.99 15.90
N GLY A 179 -7.79 6.19 16.36
CA GLY A 179 -6.45 6.67 16.70
C GLY A 179 -5.70 7.31 15.52
N VAL A 180 -5.78 6.74 14.31
CA VAL A 180 -5.14 7.37 13.14
C VAL A 180 -5.90 8.59 12.63
N ALA A 181 -7.23 8.63 12.79
CA ALA A 181 -8.07 9.69 12.26
C ALA A 181 -7.85 11.04 12.96
N GLU A 182 -7.42 11.04 14.22
CA GLU A 182 -7.01 12.26 14.95
C GLU A 182 -5.83 12.99 14.27
N HIS A 183 -4.96 12.24 13.59
CA HIS A 183 -3.73 12.75 12.99
C HIS A 183 -3.69 12.67 11.47
N THR A 184 -4.81 12.39 10.81
CA THR A 184 -4.90 12.25 9.35
C THR A 184 -5.75 13.36 8.75
N ASP A 185 -5.22 14.10 7.77
CA ASP A 185 -5.98 15.15 7.07
C ASP A 185 -6.81 14.61 5.91
N LEU A 186 -6.36 13.53 5.27
CA LEU A 186 -7.04 12.88 4.15
C LEU A 186 -6.87 11.34 4.18
N PHE A 187 -7.96 10.62 4.08
CA PHE A 187 -7.96 9.19 3.81
C PHE A 187 -8.13 8.95 2.31
N LEU A 188 -7.18 8.25 1.70
CA LEU A 188 -7.30 7.61 0.40
C LEU A 188 -7.77 6.18 0.65
N TYR A 189 -9.09 5.98 0.58
CA TYR A 189 -9.74 4.79 1.12
C TYR A 189 -10.12 3.82 0.01
N ASP A 190 -9.50 2.64 0.01
CA ASP A 190 -9.75 1.63 -1.00
C ASP A 190 -11.11 0.95 -0.81
N VAL A 191 -11.94 1.00 -1.86
CA VAL A 191 -13.15 0.19 -1.99
C VAL A 191 -12.96 -0.75 -3.17
N LYS A 192 -12.74 -2.03 -2.86
CA LYS A 192 -12.29 -3.02 -3.88
C LYS A 192 -13.46 -3.79 -4.50
N HIS A 193 -14.50 -4.07 -3.73
CA HIS A 193 -15.72 -4.75 -4.17
C HIS A 193 -16.83 -4.55 -3.13
N MET A 194 -18.09 -4.37 -3.55
CA MET A 194 -19.23 -4.14 -2.66
C MET A 194 -19.91 -5.44 -2.21
N ILE A 195 -19.90 -6.47 -3.06
CA ILE A 195 -20.41 -7.80 -2.72
C ILE A 195 -19.37 -8.53 -1.85
N PRO A 196 -19.70 -8.93 -0.60
CA PRO A 196 -18.74 -9.51 0.35
C PRO A 196 -18.09 -10.83 -0.11
N GLU A 197 -18.85 -11.70 -0.76
CA GLU A 197 -18.40 -13.01 -1.24
C GLU A 197 -17.33 -12.84 -2.33
N GLU A 198 -17.57 -11.92 -3.27
CA GLU A 198 -16.61 -11.56 -4.31
C GLU A 198 -15.39 -10.86 -3.71
N HIS A 199 -15.59 -9.95 -2.75
CA HIS A 199 -14.47 -9.31 -2.04
C HIS A 199 -13.56 -10.36 -1.37
N HIS A 200 -14.14 -11.35 -0.70
CA HIS A 200 -13.38 -12.46 -0.10
C HIS A 200 -12.69 -13.32 -1.15
N ARG A 201 -13.37 -13.65 -2.25
CA ARG A 201 -12.78 -14.42 -3.34
C ARG A 201 -11.53 -13.76 -3.91
N VAL A 202 -11.54 -12.44 -4.07
CA VAL A 202 -10.44 -11.73 -4.76
C VAL A 202 -9.43 -11.05 -3.85
N THR A 203 -9.73 -10.89 -2.55
CA THR A 203 -8.83 -10.26 -1.57
C THR A 203 -8.54 -11.11 -0.34
N GLY A 204 -9.21 -12.25 -0.15
CA GLY A 204 -9.04 -13.14 1.00
C GLY A 204 -9.75 -12.71 2.29
N VAL A 205 -10.46 -11.59 2.31
CA VAL A 205 -11.28 -11.15 3.46
C VAL A 205 -12.62 -10.61 2.99
N ARG A 206 -13.66 -10.63 3.83
CA ARG A 206 -14.93 -9.96 3.51
C ARG A 206 -14.84 -8.45 3.83
N ASN A 207 -15.74 -7.65 3.25
CA ASN A 207 -15.66 -6.19 3.25
C ASN A 207 -16.50 -5.50 4.34
N GLU A 208 -17.26 -6.21 5.16
CA GLU A 208 -18.23 -5.57 6.07
C GLU A 208 -17.54 -4.66 7.08
N LEU A 209 -16.43 -5.10 7.68
CA LEU A 209 -15.63 -4.27 8.58
C LEU A 209 -15.04 -3.04 7.87
N ILE A 210 -14.62 -3.21 6.61
CA ILE A 210 -14.05 -2.14 5.78
C ILE A 210 -15.12 -1.08 5.51
N LEU A 211 -16.32 -1.50 5.10
CA LEU A 211 -17.42 -0.57 4.81
C LEU A 211 -17.95 0.09 6.08
N ASP A 212 -17.97 -0.61 7.21
CA ASP A 212 -18.35 -0.04 8.51
C ASP A 212 -17.36 1.04 8.98
N ASN A 213 -16.06 0.81 8.82
CA ASN A 213 -15.02 1.81 9.12
C ASN A 213 -15.08 3.02 8.18
N LEU A 214 -15.34 2.80 6.89
CA LEU A 214 -15.54 3.88 5.93
C LEU A 214 -16.73 4.76 6.31
N LYS A 215 -17.86 4.11 6.64
CA LYS A 215 -19.06 4.80 7.12
C LYS A 215 -18.75 5.66 8.33
N TRP A 216 -18.03 5.11 9.32
CA TRP A 216 -17.66 5.86 10.51
C TRP A 216 -16.81 7.09 10.20
N LEU A 217 -15.83 6.99 9.30
CA LEU A 217 -15.01 8.13 8.89
C LEU A 217 -15.88 9.23 8.27
N LEU A 218 -16.82 8.86 7.40
CA LEU A 218 -17.73 9.80 6.75
C LEU A 218 -18.69 10.46 7.75
N ASP A 219 -19.32 9.66 8.63
CA ASP A 219 -20.22 10.12 9.68
C ASP A 219 -19.53 11.07 10.68
N ASN A 220 -18.24 10.84 10.94
CA ASN A 220 -17.42 11.67 11.84
C ASN A 220 -16.65 12.78 11.13
N LYS A 221 -17.06 13.12 9.90
CA LYS A 221 -16.58 14.29 9.13
C LYS A 221 -15.08 14.26 8.78
N HIS A 222 -14.45 13.09 8.79
CA HIS A 222 -13.08 12.96 8.27
C HIS A 222 -13.08 13.04 6.74
N ASN A 223 -12.07 13.69 6.17
CA ASN A 223 -11.95 13.79 4.72
C ASN A 223 -11.58 12.42 4.13
N VAL A 224 -12.41 11.92 3.23
CA VAL A 224 -12.22 10.65 2.55
C VAL A 224 -12.33 10.85 1.05
N LYS A 225 -11.31 10.41 0.32
CA LYS A 225 -11.33 10.19 -1.12
C LYS A 225 -11.43 8.69 -1.35
N ILE A 226 -12.47 8.25 -2.06
CA ILE A 226 -12.64 6.83 -2.38
C ILE A 226 -11.66 6.46 -3.49
N ARG A 227 -10.93 5.35 -3.34
CA ARG A 227 -10.01 4.80 -4.34
C ARG A 227 -10.55 3.46 -4.80
N ILE A 228 -10.69 3.28 -6.11
CA ILE A 228 -11.20 2.03 -6.69
C ILE A 228 -10.18 1.52 -7.68
N PRO A 229 -9.37 0.51 -7.29
CA PRO A 229 -8.62 -0.30 -8.25
C PRO A 229 -9.63 -0.95 -9.20
N LEU A 230 -9.79 -0.38 -10.40
CA LEU A 230 -10.81 -0.81 -11.36
C LEU A 230 -10.24 -1.94 -12.22
N ILE A 231 -10.89 -3.10 -12.15
CA ILE A 231 -10.41 -4.34 -12.73
C ILE A 231 -11.51 -4.99 -13.53
N LYS A 232 -11.21 -5.16 -14.82
CA LYS A 232 -12.14 -5.67 -15.80
C LYS A 232 -12.56 -7.10 -15.48
N GLY A 233 -13.86 -7.36 -15.47
CA GLY A 233 -14.45 -8.64 -15.12
C GLY A 233 -14.37 -9.00 -13.63
N VAL A 234 -13.99 -8.05 -12.77
CA VAL A 234 -13.89 -8.27 -11.32
C VAL A 234 -14.80 -7.34 -10.55
N ASN A 235 -14.67 -6.02 -10.73
CA ASN A 235 -15.45 -5.04 -9.95
C ASN A 235 -16.08 -3.95 -10.84
N ASP A 236 -16.17 -4.19 -12.14
CA ASP A 236 -16.76 -3.32 -13.14
C ASP A 236 -18.19 -3.72 -13.52
N SER A 237 -18.79 -4.69 -12.83
CA SER A 237 -20.18 -5.08 -13.07
C SER A 237 -21.15 -3.98 -12.65
N GLU A 238 -22.24 -3.82 -13.41
CA GLU A 238 -23.28 -2.84 -13.11
C GLU A 238 -23.85 -3.01 -11.69
N GLU A 239 -24.03 -4.26 -11.23
CA GLU A 239 -24.47 -4.55 -9.87
C GLU A 239 -23.50 -3.99 -8.82
N ASN A 240 -22.20 -4.24 -8.98
CA ASN A 240 -21.20 -3.75 -8.04
C ASN A 240 -21.15 -2.22 -8.00
N LEU A 241 -21.20 -1.57 -9.16
CA LEU A 241 -21.19 -0.11 -9.27
C LEU A 241 -22.48 0.51 -8.71
N ARG A 242 -23.65 -0.11 -8.93
CA ARG A 242 -24.91 0.32 -8.32
C ARG A 242 -24.86 0.24 -6.79
N LEU A 243 -24.35 -0.86 -6.23
CA LEU A 243 -24.22 -1.03 -4.78
C LEU A 243 -23.26 0.01 -4.17
N LEU A 244 -22.20 0.37 -4.88
CA LEU A 244 -21.27 1.43 -4.46
C LEU A 244 -22.00 2.77 -4.38
N LEU A 245 -22.78 3.10 -5.41
CA LEU A 245 -23.55 4.34 -5.45
C LEU A 245 -24.62 4.38 -4.35
N GLU A 246 -25.31 3.27 -4.11
CA GLU A 246 -26.26 3.15 -3.00
C GLU A 246 -25.59 3.38 -1.64
N PHE A 247 -24.39 2.82 -1.45
CA PHE A 247 -23.62 3.03 -0.22
C PHE A 247 -23.17 4.48 -0.04
N LEU A 248 -22.74 5.17 -1.11
CA LEU A 248 -22.23 6.54 -1.06
C LEU A 248 -23.31 7.62 -1.13
N SER A 249 -24.51 7.31 -1.64
CA SER A 249 -25.61 8.24 -1.83
C SER A 249 -25.97 9.09 -0.58
N PRO A 250 -26.00 8.53 0.65
CA PRO A 250 -26.25 9.33 1.85
C PRO A 250 -25.20 10.43 2.12
N TYR A 251 -24.00 10.31 1.55
CA TYR A 251 -22.86 11.19 1.79
C TYR A 251 -22.51 12.07 0.59
N LYS A 252 -23.26 12.01 -0.52
CA LYS A 252 -22.91 12.73 -1.76
C LYS A 252 -22.75 14.26 -1.56
N ASP A 253 -23.55 14.83 -0.66
CA ASP A 253 -23.53 16.27 -0.34
C ASP A 253 -22.57 16.61 0.81
N PHE A 254 -21.89 15.60 1.38
CA PHE A 254 -20.94 15.81 2.48
C PHE A 254 -19.63 16.36 1.94
N LYS A 255 -19.22 17.53 2.43
CA LYS A 255 -17.94 18.16 2.04
C LYS A 255 -16.72 17.31 2.33
N ASN A 256 -16.82 16.35 3.25
CA ASN A 256 -15.72 15.46 3.62
C ASN A 256 -15.64 14.22 2.70
N LEU A 257 -16.64 13.93 1.88
CA LEU A 257 -16.47 13.03 0.73
C LEU A 257 -15.81 13.81 -0.41
N LYS A 258 -14.58 13.46 -0.78
CA LYS A 258 -13.77 14.15 -1.81
C LYS A 258 -13.95 13.56 -3.21
N GLY A 259 -14.98 12.76 -3.41
CA GLY A 259 -15.24 12.02 -4.64
C GLY A 259 -14.50 10.68 -4.73
N ILE A 260 -14.44 10.16 -5.96
CA ILE A 260 -13.92 8.83 -6.31
C ILE A 260 -12.73 8.99 -7.27
N ASP A 261 -11.66 8.25 -7.03
CA ASP A 261 -10.58 8.01 -7.97
C ASP A 261 -10.72 6.59 -8.52
N LEU A 262 -10.93 6.47 -9.82
CA LEU A 262 -10.82 5.20 -10.55
C LEU A 262 -9.36 4.98 -10.92
N LEU A 263 -8.82 3.82 -10.54
CA LEU A 263 -7.44 3.42 -10.76
C LEU A 263 -7.42 2.21 -11.70
N PRO A 264 -7.33 2.41 -13.03
CA PRO A 264 -7.32 1.31 -13.98
C PRO A 264 -6.13 0.38 -13.74
N TYR A 265 -6.39 -0.92 -13.73
CA TYR A 265 -5.36 -1.92 -13.49
C TYR A 265 -4.17 -1.85 -14.46
N HIS A 266 -2.96 -2.05 -13.92
CA HIS A 266 -1.72 -2.16 -14.67
C HIS A 266 -0.83 -3.33 -14.18
N LYS A 267 0.03 -3.87 -15.05
CA LYS A 267 0.95 -4.99 -14.73
C LYS A 267 2.28 -4.56 -14.05
N MET A 268 2.40 -3.33 -13.54
CA MET A 268 3.67 -2.82 -13.00
C MET A 268 4.25 -3.65 -11.84
N GLY A 269 3.42 -4.31 -11.03
CA GLY A 269 3.86 -5.12 -9.89
C GLY A 269 4.41 -6.52 -10.22
N VAL A 270 4.22 -7.03 -11.45
CA VAL A 270 4.53 -8.42 -11.80
C VAL A 270 5.99 -8.79 -11.57
N HIS A 271 6.92 -7.89 -11.89
CA HIS A 271 8.36 -8.13 -11.69
C HIS A 271 8.74 -8.37 -10.22
N LYS A 272 7.99 -7.81 -9.26
CA LYS A 272 8.23 -7.99 -7.83
C LYS A 272 7.85 -9.40 -7.36
N TYR A 273 6.83 -10.01 -7.96
CA TYR A 273 6.50 -11.41 -7.70
C TYR A 273 7.65 -12.31 -8.13
N ASN A 274 8.19 -12.08 -9.33
CA ASN A 274 9.35 -12.84 -9.82
C ASN A 274 10.56 -12.67 -8.87
N GLN A 275 10.80 -11.46 -8.36
CA GLN A 275 11.88 -11.21 -7.39
C GLN A 275 11.68 -11.92 -6.05
N LEU A 276 10.44 -12.17 -5.65
CA LEU A 276 10.10 -12.94 -4.44
C LEU A 276 10.04 -14.46 -4.69
N GLY A 277 10.25 -14.92 -5.93
CA GLY A 277 10.03 -16.30 -6.32
C GLY A 277 8.57 -16.73 -6.28
N TRP A 278 7.64 -15.77 -6.36
CA TRP A 278 6.20 -16.02 -6.32
C TRP A 278 5.62 -16.06 -7.72
N LYS A 279 4.61 -16.91 -7.93
CA LYS A 279 3.80 -16.87 -9.16
C LYS A 279 2.81 -15.72 -9.07
N TYR A 280 2.74 -14.89 -10.11
CA TYR A 280 1.70 -13.87 -10.19
C TYR A 280 0.32 -14.52 -10.34
N PRO A 281 -0.65 -14.24 -9.46
CA PRO A 281 -1.91 -14.98 -9.44
C PRO A 281 -2.94 -14.51 -10.48
N PHE A 282 -2.68 -13.42 -11.21
CA PHE A 282 -3.70 -12.73 -12.02
C PHE A 282 -3.24 -12.37 -13.44
N ASP A 283 -2.97 -13.39 -14.26
CA ASP A 283 -2.38 -13.17 -15.60
C ASP A 283 -3.40 -12.69 -16.67
N ASP A 284 -4.68 -13.05 -16.50
CA ASP A 284 -5.78 -12.83 -17.47
C ASP A 284 -6.41 -11.42 -17.40
N ALA A 285 -5.78 -10.49 -16.70
CA ALA A 285 -6.31 -9.15 -16.51
C ALA A 285 -6.36 -8.37 -17.84
N GLN A 286 -7.57 -8.19 -18.36
CA GLN A 286 -7.81 -7.34 -19.53
C GLN A 286 -7.66 -5.87 -19.16
N LYS A 287 -7.00 -5.10 -20.01
CA LYS A 287 -6.97 -3.65 -19.88
C LYS A 287 -8.30 -3.07 -20.34
N PHE A 288 -8.77 -2.03 -19.67
CA PHE A 288 -9.86 -1.23 -20.16
C PHE A 288 -9.44 -0.44 -21.40
N THR A 289 -10.34 -0.30 -22.35
CA THR A 289 -10.20 0.73 -23.39
C THR A 289 -10.61 2.09 -22.82
N GLN A 290 -10.18 3.17 -23.49
CA GLN A 290 -10.57 4.52 -23.05
C GLN A 290 -12.09 4.72 -23.07
N GLU A 291 -12.78 4.15 -24.05
CA GLU A 291 -14.24 4.19 -24.14
C GLU A 291 -14.93 3.47 -22.98
N GLU A 292 -14.38 2.33 -22.54
CA GLU A 292 -14.91 1.59 -21.40
C GLU A 292 -14.70 2.36 -20.08
N LEU A 293 -13.54 2.99 -19.89
CA LEU A 293 -13.29 3.85 -18.72
C LEU A 293 -14.27 5.03 -18.67
N VAL A 294 -14.47 5.71 -19.80
CA VAL A 294 -15.42 6.83 -19.90
C VAL A 294 -16.85 6.39 -19.58
N LYS A 295 -17.25 5.17 -19.96
CA LYS A 295 -18.58 4.62 -19.60
C LYS A 295 -18.72 4.44 -18.09
N VAL A 296 -17.73 3.85 -17.43
CA VAL A 296 -17.75 3.64 -15.97
C VAL A 296 -17.74 4.99 -15.25
N GLU A 297 -16.88 5.92 -15.68
CA GLU A 297 -16.81 7.28 -15.14
C GLU A 297 -18.14 8.01 -15.27
N SER A 298 -18.74 8.00 -16.47
CA SER A 298 -20.03 8.67 -16.73
C SER A 298 -21.17 8.08 -15.90
N TYR A 299 -21.19 6.76 -15.74
CA TYR A 299 -22.17 6.07 -14.90
C TYR A 299 -22.12 6.55 -13.45
N LEU A 300 -20.91 6.66 -12.89
CA LEU A 300 -20.71 7.12 -11.52
C LEU A 300 -20.97 8.64 -11.36
N GLN A 301 -20.51 9.46 -12.31
CA GLN A 301 -20.74 10.92 -12.31
C GLN A 301 -22.23 11.28 -12.42
N GLY A 302 -23.03 10.48 -13.14
CA GLY A 302 -24.48 10.68 -13.29
C GLY A 302 -25.26 10.69 -11.96
N HIS A 303 -24.63 10.27 -10.86
CA HIS A 303 -25.24 10.21 -9.53
C HIS A 303 -24.78 11.36 -8.59
N GLY A 304 -24.10 12.38 -9.13
CA GLY A 304 -23.73 13.59 -8.39
C GLY A 304 -22.52 13.43 -7.46
N ILE A 305 -21.65 12.47 -7.74
CA ILE A 305 -20.37 12.29 -7.05
C ILE A 305 -19.26 12.62 -8.04
N ASP A 306 -18.28 13.42 -7.62
CA ASP A 306 -17.11 13.73 -8.43
C ASP A 306 -16.26 12.46 -8.65
N VAL A 307 -15.93 12.17 -9.91
CA VAL A 307 -15.12 11.01 -10.29
C VAL A 307 -13.97 11.47 -11.16
N ALA A 308 -12.77 10.96 -10.88
CA ALA A 308 -11.59 11.16 -11.71
C ALA A 308 -10.96 9.81 -12.05
N VAL A 309 -10.49 9.66 -13.29
CA VAL A 309 -9.65 8.52 -13.70
C VAL A 309 -8.19 8.91 -13.48
N ILE A 310 -7.50 8.16 -12.62
CA ILE A 310 -6.09 8.35 -12.33
C ILE A 310 -5.29 7.25 -13.02
N ALA A 311 -4.58 7.61 -14.07
CA ALA A 311 -3.69 6.72 -14.81
C ALA A 311 -2.23 7.05 -14.50
N HIS A 312 -1.47 6.02 -14.12
CA HIS A 312 -0.01 6.06 -13.97
C HIS A 312 0.69 5.86 -15.32
#